data_AF-A0A7S8EC70-F1
#
_entry.id   AF-A0A7S8EC70-F1
#
_cell.length_a   1.000
_cell.length_b   1.000
_cell.length_c   1.000
_cell.angle_alpha   90.00
_cell.angle_beta   90.00
_cell.angle_gamma   90.00
#
_symmetry.space_group_name_H-M   'P 1'
#
loop_
_entity.id
_entity.type
_entity.pdbx_description
1 polymer ?
#
loop_
_entity_poly.entity_id
_entity_poly.type
_entity_poly.pdbx_seq_one_letter_code
_entity_poly.pdbx_strand_id
1 'polypeptide(L)'
;MPEERYEDSHLYRIRHSAAHIMAEAVLEAFPEAKIAIGPPIEDGFYYDFELPESISDEDLKKIEKRMKKIAGGKHAFTVREVGPEEAREIFKDQPYKLELIDDLVNGRVDENGNEIAKPAEKLTIYTQDGFTDLCRGPHVVDTTEIDPKALSITFRPPAGAYWRGDEKNKMLTRIYGTAWETADDLKDYLNRLEEAKRRDHRVLGDKLDLFAIDPLVGKGLPLWLPRGAALRDTLERWLRQVQIDNGYLPVVTPHIGNLNLYKTSGHYPYYSDSQYTPIDVDEEQFLLKPMNCPHHCMIYKHRPRSYRDLPLRLAEFGTVYRYEQSGELNGLTRVRGFTVDDAHLFVRPEQLMDEFKDVVRLIQLVFNTLGMTDFKARVGTRDPESDKYVGDPAAWEKATQAIIDACEDLGLDYTVESGEAAFYGPKLDFIVRDVLKREWQLGTVQVDYNLPERFELEYVDSDNERKRPVMIHRAPFGSIERFVGILIEHFAGEFPVWLAPVQAVVIPIREEHNAYAEQVEAHLKAAGMRVESDTRDRNMRNKIKEHRKMLVPYLLIVGDRDIEDGTVSVRLRTDEDLGAMPLDQFTQMVGDLINQHSMDIVLSPEAGD
;
A
#
# COMPACT_ATOMS: atom_id res chain seq x y z
N MET A 1 -0.82 -7.67 27.31
CA MET A 1 -1.07 -6.44 28.10
C MET A 1 -1.77 -5.47 27.17
N PRO A 2 -2.84 -4.76 27.57
CA PRO A 2 -3.46 -3.80 26.67
C PRO A 2 -2.40 -2.76 26.30
N GLU A 3 -2.15 -2.56 25.00
CA GLU A 3 -1.26 -1.50 24.53
C GLU A 3 -1.82 -0.15 25.01
N GLU A 4 -0.94 0.69 25.58
CA GLU A 4 -1.29 2.06 25.97
C GLU A 4 -1.73 2.82 24.71
N ARG A 5 -2.87 3.52 24.76
CA ARG A 5 -3.33 4.32 23.62
C ARG A 5 -2.27 5.38 23.31
N TYR A 6 -2.02 5.64 22.02
CA TYR A 6 -0.98 6.57 21.61
C TYR A 6 -1.15 7.96 22.25
N GLU A 7 -2.39 8.44 22.40
CA GLU A 7 -2.71 9.74 23.00
C GLU A 7 -2.34 9.84 24.48
N ASP A 8 -2.20 8.70 25.16
CA ASP A 8 -1.81 8.63 26.57
C ASP A 8 -0.27 8.53 26.73
N SER A 9 0.45 8.19 25.65
CA SER A 9 1.90 7.93 25.66
C SER A 9 2.77 9.17 25.94
N HIS A 10 3.99 8.93 26.42
CA HIS A 10 4.98 9.99 26.62
C HIS A 10 5.40 10.64 25.29
N LEU A 11 5.57 9.83 24.24
CA LEU A 11 5.93 10.30 22.90
C LEU A 11 4.89 11.28 22.30
N TYR A 12 3.60 11.04 22.53
CA TYR A 12 2.54 11.99 22.15
C TYR A 12 2.77 13.36 22.81
N ARG A 13 3.07 13.38 24.11
CA ARG A 13 3.34 14.63 24.85
C ARG A 13 4.58 15.34 24.33
N ILE A 14 5.66 14.60 24.05
CA ILE A 14 6.88 15.15 23.43
C ILE A 14 6.54 15.84 22.12
N ARG A 15 5.82 15.17 21.22
CA ARG A 15 5.48 15.69 19.89
C ARG A 15 4.55 16.90 19.96
N HIS A 16 3.57 16.87 20.85
CA HIS A 16 2.67 17.98 21.06
C HIS A 16 3.40 19.22 21.62
N SER A 17 4.27 19.03 22.60
CA SER A 17 5.12 20.10 23.13
C SER A 17 6.15 20.60 22.11
N ALA A 18 6.68 19.73 21.25
CA ALA A 18 7.58 20.13 20.16
C ALA A 18 6.86 20.99 19.11
N ALA A 19 5.57 20.76 18.85
CA ALA A 19 4.76 21.63 18.00
C ALA A 19 4.66 23.05 18.57
N HIS A 20 4.46 23.20 19.89
CA HIS A 20 4.47 24.50 20.56
C HIS A 20 5.83 25.20 20.47
N ILE A 21 6.92 24.45 20.69
CA ILE A 21 8.29 24.98 20.54
C ILE A 21 8.54 25.44 19.10
N MET A 22 8.00 24.73 18.09
CA MET A 22 8.09 25.16 16.70
C MET A 22 7.32 26.45 16.46
N ALA A 23 6.09 26.57 16.96
CA ALA A 23 5.28 27.78 16.82
C ALA A 23 5.96 29.00 17.46
N GLU A 24 6.54 28.83 18.64
CA GLU A 24 7.36 29.85 19.30
C GLU A 24 8.55 30.28 18.44
N ALA A 25 9.35 29.33 17.96
CA ALA A 25 10.51 29.62 17.13
C ALA A 25 10.14 30.29 15.79
N VAL A 26 8.98 29.94 15.21
CA VAL A 26 8.46 30.57 13.98
C VAL A 26 8.01 32.00 14.27
N LEU A 27 7.30 32.26 15.36
CA LEU A 27 6.87 33.62 15.73
C LEU A 27 8.03 34.53 16.09
N GLU A 28 9.11 34.01 16.66
CA GLU A 28 10.33 34.78 16.86
C GLU A 28 11.01 35.17 15.54
N ALA A 29 10.96 34.28 14.54
CA ALA A 29 11.52 34.54 13.22
C ALA A 29 10.61 35.45 12.37
N PHE A 30 9.29 35.27 12.48
CA PHE A 30 8.25 35.97 11.75
C PHE A 30 7.19 36.52 12.73
N PRO A 31 7.43 37.68 13.37
CA PRO A 31 6.53 38.24 14.38
C PRO A 31 5.10 38.54 13.88
N GLU A 32 4.94 38.74 12.58
CA GLU A 32 3.64 39.02 11.95
C GLU A 32 2.85 37.75 11.59
N ALA A 33 3.45 36.56 11.73
CA ALA A 33 2.81 35.30 11.38
C ALA A 33 1.56 35.03 12.23
N LYS A 34 0.55 34.43 11.62
CA LYS A 34 -0.67 33.99 12.31
C LYS A 34 -0.66 32.48 12.49
N ILE A 35 -0.87 32.03 13.71
CA ILE A 35 -0.88 30.61 14.07
C ILE A 35 -2.29 30.04 13.99
N ALA A 36 -2.42 28.83 13.43
CA ALA A 36 -3.70 28.15 13.29
C ALA A 36 -3.76 26.90 14.19
N ILE A 37 -3.47 25.71 13.64
CA ILE A 37 -3.50 24.44 14.38
C ILE A 37 -2.17 23.71 14.27
N GLY A 38 -1.80 22.99 15.32
CA GLY A 38 -0.58 22.18 15.33
C GLY A 38 -0.67 20.90 16.15
N PRO A 39 -1.43 19.89 15.67
CA PRO A 39 -1.58 18.64 16.37
C PRO A 39 -0.33 17.75 16.25
N PRO A 40 -0.06 16.89 17.24
CA PRO A 40 0.80 15.74 17.05
C PRO A 40 0.17 14.76 16.05
N ILE A 41 1.02 14.03 15.33
CA ILE A 41 0.66 12.94 14.41
C ILE A 41 1.52 11.71 14.73
N GLU A 42 1.21 10.56 14.14
CA GLU A 42 1.85 9.27 14.45
C GLU A 42 3.38 9.28 14.30
N ASP A 43 3.93 10.05 13.35
CA ASP A 43 5.37 10.14 13.09
C ASP A 43 5.96 11.53 13.41
N GLY A 44 5.25 12.34 14.19
CA GLY A 44 5.72 13.69 14.50
C GLY A 44 4.61 14.67 14.85
N PHE A 45 4.63 15.84 14.23
CA PHE A 45 3.65 16.91 14.40
C PHE A 45 3.67 17.81 13.17
N TYR A 46 2.68 18.69 13.04
CA TYR A 46 2.77 19.81 12.13
C TYR A 46 2.25 21.07 12.80
N TYR A 47 2.44 22.22 12.17
CA TYR A 47 1.76 23.45 12.57
C TYR A 47 1.47 24.30 11.32
N ASP A 48 0.25 24.81 11.22
CA ASP A 48 -0.23 25.66 10.13
C ASP A 48 -0.04 27.14 10.47
N PHE A 49 0.58 27.88 9.55
CA PHE A 49 0.88 29.31 9.69
C PHE A 49 0.38 30.11 8.48
N GLU A 50 -0.20 31.27 8.72
CA GLU A 50 -0.22 32.33 7.71
C GLU A 50 1.06 33.15 7.87
N LEU A 51 1.99 32.97 6.93
CA LEU A 51 3.27 33.67 6.94
C LEU A 51 3.19 34.93 6.05
N PRO A 52 3.86 36.03 6.44
CA PRO A 52 3.92 37.25 5.62
C PRO A 52 4.71 37.02 4.32
N GLU A 53 5.66 36.09 4.35
CA GLU A 53 6.48 35.70 3.20
C GLU A 53 6.70 34.18 3.15
N SER A 54 7.15 33.68 2.00
CA SER A 54 7.47 32.26 1.84
C SER A 54 8.69 31.89 2.66
N ILE A 55 8.59 30.80 3.43
CA ILE A 55 9.70 30.27 4.22
C ILE A 55 10.73 29.54 3.34
N SER A 56 12.02 29.81 3.54
CA SER A 56 13.12 29.15 2.83
C SER A 56 13.74 27.98 3.60
N ASP A 57 14.51 27.13 2.91
CA ASP A 57 15.29 26.05 3.55
C ASP A 57 16.31 26.57 4.58
N GLU A 58 16.84 27.78 4.38
CA GLU A 58 17.73 28.42 5.35
C GLU A 58 16.99 28.88 6.60
N ASP A 59 15.75 29.34 6.44
CA ASP A 59 14.92 29.75 7.58
C ASP A 59 14.47 28.54 8.39
N LEU A 60 14.13 27.41 7.74
CA LEU A 60 13.89 26.15 8.44
C LEU A 60 15.09 25.70 9.28
N LYS A 61 16.32 25.84 8.76
CA LYS A 61 17.54 25.55 9.53
C LYS A 61 17.73 26.48 10.73
N LYS A 62 17.40 27.77 10.58
CA LYS A 62 17.46 28.76 11.68
C LYS A 62 16.40 28.46 12.74
N ILE A 63 15.17 28.17 12.32
CA ILE A 63 14.05 27.80 13.20
C ILE A 63 14.39 26.51 13.95
N GLU A 64 14.85 25.47 13.27
CA GLU A 64 15.25 24.21 13.94
C GLU A 64 16.34 24.45 14.99
N LYS A 65 17.35 25.27 14.67
CA LYS A 65 18.39 25.66 15.63
C LYS A 65 17.81 26.40 16.83
N ARG A 66 16.82 27.28 16.62
CA ARG A 66 16.15 28.01 17.72
C ARG A 66 15.28 27.06 18.55
N MET A 67 14.53 26.16 17.94
CA MET A 67 13.76 25.12 18.63
C MET A 67 14.66 24.29 19.56
N LYS A 68 15.82 23.85 19.07
CA LYS A 68 16.80 23.09 19.87
C LYS A 68 17.32 23.90 21.07
N LYS A 69 17.45 25.23 20.92
CA LYS A 69 17.83 26.13 22.02
C LYS A 69 16.71 26.28 23.05
N ILE A 70 15.45 26.40 22.62
CA ILE A 70 14.27 26.46 23.51
C ILE A 70 14.13 25.15 24.28
N ALA A 71 14.24 24.00 23.59
CA ALA A 71 14.20 22.68 24.23
C ALA A 71 15.23 22.56 25.37
N GLY A 72 16.46 23.04 25.15
CA GLY A 72 17.51 23.06 26.17
C GLY A 72 17.37 24.13 27.28
N GLY A 73 16.33 24.96 27.26
CA GLY A 73 16.17 26.14 28.13
C GLY A 73 15.52 25.91 29.50
N LYS A 74 15.02 24.68 29.76
CA LYS A 74 14.32 24.28 31.00
C LYS A 74 13.05 25.09 31.29
N HIS A 75 12.20 25.27 30.29
CA HIS A 75 10.97 26.04 30.43
C HIS A 75 9.81 25.11 30.82
N ALA A 76 9.06 25.45 31.87
CA ALA A 76 7.89 24.67 32.28
C ALA A 76 6.70 24.93 31.34
N PHE A 77 5.93 23.89 31.02
CA PHE A 77 4.63 24.05 30.37
C PHE A 77 3.58 24.28 31.45
N THR A 78 3.06 25.51 31.52
CA THR A 78 2.06 25.90 32.51
C THR A 78 0.69 25.98 31.88
N VAL A 79 -0.27 25.25 32.45
CA VAL A 79 -1.66 25.28 32.01
C VAL A 79 -2.46 26.25 32.87
N ARG A 80 -3.33 27.03 32.22
CA ARG A 80 -4.30 27.91 32.89
C ARG A 80 -5.66 27.78 32.22
N GLU A 81 -6.71 27.67 33.03
CA GLU A 81 -8.08 27.84 32.56
C GLU A 81 -8.41 29.34 32.49
N VAL A 82 -8.92 29.79 31.36
CA VAL A 82 -9.37 31.16 31.12
C VAL A 82 -10.81 31.16 30.61
N GLY A 83 -11.50 32.27 30.84
CA GLY A 83 -12.82 32.50 30.24
C GLY A 83 -12.70 32.90 28.76
N PRO A 84 -13.79 32.78 27.97
CA PRO A 84 -13.78 33.15 26.55
C PRO A 84 -13.31 34.58 26.26
N GLU A 85 -13.74 35.56 27.06
CA GLU A 85 -13.35 36.97 26.85
C GLU A 85 -11.85 37.20 27.10
N GLU A 86 -11.29 36.56 28.13
CA GLU A 86 -9.85 36.63 28.39
C GLU A 86 -9.06 35.95 27.26
N ALA A 87 -9.52 34.80 26.76
CA ALA A 87 -8.90 34.13 25.63
C ALA A 87 -8.93 35.01 24.37
N ARG A 88 -10.05 35.68 24.08
CA ARG A 88 -10.17 36.61 22.94
C ARG A 88 -9.21 37.79 23.05
N GLU A 89 -9.00 38.33 24.24
CA GLU A 89 -8.03 39.42 24.43
C GLU A 89 -6.59 38.94 24.24
N ILE A 90 -6.24 37.74 24.75
CA ILE A 90 -4.91 37.14 24.56
C ILE A 90 -4.61 36.90 23.08
N PHE A 91 -5.60 36.41 22.31
CA PHE A 91 -5.46 36.02 20.91
C PHE A 91 -6.03 37.05 19.92
N LYS A 92 -6.21 38.31 20.33
CA LYS A 92 -6.86 39.34 19.49
C LYS A 92 -6.20 39.55 18.12
N ASP A 93 -4.89 39.34 18.05
CA ASP A 93 -4.11 39.47 16.82
C ASP A 93 -3.98 38.14 16.05
N GLN A 94 -4.66 37.08 16.47
CA GLN A 94 -4.57 35.72 15.94
C GLN A 94 -5.95 35.25 15.43
N PRO A 95 -6.33 35.57 14.18
CA PRO A 95 -7.69 35.37 13.68
C PRO A 95 -8.17 33.92 13.73
N TYR A 96 -7.30 32.96 13.39
CA TYR A 96 -7.63 31.53 13.43
C TYR A 96 -7.90 31.04 14.86
N LYS A 97 -7.23 31.60 15.87
CA LYS A 97 -7.47 31.27 17.28
C LYS A 97 -8.79 31.86 17.77
N LEU A 98 -9.16 33.06 17.31
CA LEU A 98 -10.47 33.65 17.61
C LEU A 98 -11.61 32.78 17.05
N GLU A 99 -11.49 32.30 15.81
CA GLU A 99 -12.46 31.37 15.23
C GLU A 99 -12.57 30.06 16.03
N LEU A 100 -11.44 29.50 16.48
CA LEU A 100 -11.44 28.30 17.32
C LEU A 100 -12.09 28.54 18.70
N ILE A 101 -11.87 29.71 19.29
CA ILE A 101 -12.53 30.12 20.54
C ILE A 101 -14.04 30.17 20.32
N ASP A 102 -14.50 30.82 19.25
CA ASP A 102 -15.92 30.94 18.95
C ASP A 102 -16.58 29.57 18.70
N ASP A 103 -15.92 28.65 17.99
CA ASP A 103 -16.37 27.27 17.83
C ASP A 103 -16.51 26.55 19.18
N LEU A 104 -15.51 26.69 20.06
CA LEU A 104 -15.50 26.01 21.35
C LEU A 104 -16.60 26.57 22.26
N VAL A 105 -16.83 27.88 22.22
CA VAL A 105 -17.86 28.56 23.04
C VAL A 105 -19.27 28.25 22.54
N ASN A 106 -19.47 28.18 21.23
CA ASN A 106 -20.80 27.91 20.66
C ASN A 106 -21.15 26.42 20.62
N GLY A 107 -20.16 25.54 20.81
CA GLY A 107 -20.31 24.12 20.54
C GLY A 107 -20.32 23.83 19.04
N ARG A 108 -20.22 22.55 18.68
CA ARG A 108 -20.32 22.10 17.28
C ARG A 108 -21.58 21.27 17.11
N VAL A 109 -22.30 21.51 16.01
CA VAL A 109 -23.43 20.70 15.59
C VAL A 109 -23.12 20.05 14.24
N ASP A 110 -23.64 18.84 14.01
CA ASP A 110 -23.51 18.17 12.72
C ASP A 110 -24.44 18.80 11.68
N GLU A 111 -24.32 18.33 10.45
CA GLU A 111 -25.16 18.71 9.30
C GLU A 111 -26.66 18.44 9.51
N ASN A 112 -27.03 17.68 10.54
CA ASN A 112 -28.40 17.38 10.94
C ASN A 112 -28.85 18.16 12.20
N GLY A 113 -28.01 19.04 12.74
CA GLY A 113 -28.29 19.86 13.92
C GLY A 113 -28.08 19.16 15.27
N ASN A 114 -27.43 17.99 15.29
CA ASN A 114 -27.11 17.29 16.53
C ASN A 114 -25.83 17.83 17.16
N GLU A 115 -25.80 18.01 18.48
CA GLU A 115 -24.59 18.44 19.21
C GLU A 115 -23.46 17.41 19.08
N ILE A 116 -22.40 17.76 18.33
CA ILE A 116 -21.13 17.01 18.25
C ILE A 116 -20.22 17.38 19.42
N ALA A 117 -20.24 18.64 19.86
CA ALA A 117 -19.43 19.11 20.99
C ALA A 117 -20.19 20.16 21.80
N LYS A 118 -20.22 19.98 23.13
CA LYS A 118 -20.85 20.92 24.03
C LYS A 118 -20.09 22.25 24.09
N PRO A 119 -20.80 23.39 24.23
CA PRO A 119 -20.22 24.68 24.59
C PRO A 119 -19.23 24.58 25.76
N ALA A 120 -18.02 25.11 25.55
CA ALA A 120 -16.99 25.19 26.58
C ALA A 120 -17.14 26.50 27.36
N GLU A 121 -17.45 26.42 28.66
CA GLU A 121 -17.49 27.59 29.55
C GLU A 121 -16.08 28.09 29.92
N LYS A 122 -15.10 27.20 29.85
CA LYS A 122 -13.69 27.47 30.13
C LYS A 122 -12.79 26.89 29.05
N LEU A 123 -11.75 27.63 28.72
CA LEU A 123 -10.76 27.26 27.73
C LEU A 123 -9.41 27.06 28.42
N THR A 124 -8.63 26.11 27.96
CA THR A 124 -7.27 25.90 28.46
C THR A 124 -6.27 26.57 27.54
N ILE A 125 -5.34 27.30 28.14
CA ILE A 125 -4.16 27.84 27.47
C ILE A 125 -2.92 27.25 28.10
N TYR A 126 -1.92 26.98 27.26
CA TYR A 126 -0.60 26.55 27.68
C TYR A 126 0.41 27.64 27.38
N THR A 127 1.22 27.96 28.37
CA THR A 127 2.34 28.90 28.24
C THR A 127 3.64 28.18 28.52
N GLN A 128 4.61 28.32 27.60
CA GLN A 128 5.99 27.92 27.80
C GLN A 128 6.93 29.01 27.29
N ASP A 129 7.99 29.29 28.04
CA ASP A 129 8.93 30.41 27.79
C ASP A 129 8.19 31.73 27.50
N GLY A 130 8.23 32.23 26.26
CA GLY A 130 7.56 33.46 25.83
C GLY A 130 6.25 33.23 25.07
N PHE A 131 5.89 31.98 24.78
CA PHE A 131 4.78 31.63 23.91
C PHE A 131 3.57 31.14 24.70
N THR A 132 2.38 31.56 24.26
CA THR A 132 1.10 31.12 24.82
C THR A 132 0.18 30.66 23.68
N ASP A 133 -0.46 29.51 23.86
CA ASP A 133 -1.33 28.93 22.85
C ASP A 133 -2.63 28.36 23.45
N LEU A 134 -3.67 28.37 22.62
CA LEU A 134 -4.96 27.75 22.90
C LEU A 134 -4.84 26.26 22.63
N CYS A 135 -4.76 25.46 23.68
CA CYS A 135 -4.48 24.03 23.59
C CYS A 135 -5.09 23.27 24.76
N ARG A 136 -5.56 22.05 24.52
CA ARG A 136 -6.11 21.14 25.54
C ARG A 136 -5.04 20.30 26.25
N GLY A 137 -3.85 20.16 25.65
CA GLY A 137 -2.82 19.24 26.11
C GLY A 137 -3.17 17.76 25.83
N PRO A 138 -2.51 16.81 26.51
CA PRO A 138 -1.43 17.02 27.47
C PRO A 138 -0.11 17.48 26.82
N HIS A 139 0.78 18.05 27.65
CA HIS A 139 2.15 18.44 27.32
C HIS A 139 3.13 17.77 28.31
N VAL A 140 4.43 17.77 27.98
CA VAL A 140 5.48 17.41 28.95
C VAL A 140 5.52 18.41 30.11
N VAL A 141 6.13 18.06 31.25
CA VAL A 141 6.18 18.95 32.43
C VAL A 141 7.03 20.19 32.12
N ASP A 142 8.19 19.98 31.52
CA ASP A 142 9.08 21.05 31.07
C ASP A 142 9.89 20.61 29.84
N THR A 143 10.54 21.58 29.19
CA THR A 143 11.27 21.33 27.94
C THR A 143 12.46 20.37 28.10
N THR A 144 12.91 20.03 29.32
CA THR A 144 14.02 19.09 29.52
C THR A 144 13.67 17.64 29.22
N GLU A 145 12.38 17.32 29.18
CA GLU A 145 11.90 16.01 28.74
C GLU A 145 12.01 15.82 27.21
N ILE A 146 12.37 16.86 26.46
CA ILE A 146 12.55 16.82 25.03
C ILE A 146 14.05 16.89 24.73
N ASP A 147 14.63 15.80 24.21
CA ASP A 147 16.03 15.83 23.76
C ASP A 147 16.16 16.77 22.53
N PRO A 148 16.94 17.87 22.61
CA PRO A 148 17.16 18.76 21.48
C PRO A 148 17.77 18.05 20.26
N LYS A 149 18.44 16.92 20.44
CA LYS A 149 19.00 16.13 19.33
C LYS A 149 17.98 15.19 18.69
N ALA A 150 16.82 14.99 19.30
CA ALA A 150 15.74 14.13 18.82
C ALA A 150 14.63 14.89 18.07
N LEU A 151 14.89 16.15 17.67
CA LEU A 151 13.98 17.01 16.91
C LEU A 151 14.50 17.30 15.49
N SER A 152 13.59 17.26 14.51
CA SER A 152 13.86 17.77 13.16
C SER A 152 12.60 18.37 12.52
N ILE A 153 12.76 19.51 11.82
CA ILE A 153 11.74 20.12 10.96
C ILE A 153 12.23 20.29 9.50
N THR A 154 13.44 19.83 9.22
CA THR A 154 14.12 19.96 7.92
C THR A 154 14.03 18.69 7.07
N PHE A 155 13.45 17.61 7.61
CA PHE A 155 13.32 16.31 6.93
C PHE A 155 12.29 16.29 5.79
N ARG A 156 11.37 17.27 5.77
CA ARG A 156 10.34 17.46 4.73
C ARG A 156 10.18 18.95 4.39
N PRO A 157 9.86 19.28 3.13
CA PRO A 157 9.50 20.65 2.78
C PRO A 157 8.15 21.05 3.38
N PRO A 158 7.88 22.35 3.56
CA PRO A 158 6.56 22.85 3.94
C PRO A 158 5.51 22.51 2.87
N ALA A 159 4.26 22.33 3.28
CA ALA A 159 3.14 22.05 2.40
C ALA A 159 2.07 23.16 2.48
N GLY A 160 1.24 23.29 1.45
CA GLY A 160 0.03 24.11 1.51
C GLY A 160 -1.09 23.36 2.22
N ALA A 161 -1.81 24.02 3.12
CA ALA A 161 -3.02 23.50 3.75
C ALA A 161 -4.12 24.55 3.72
N TYR A 162 -5.34 24.18 3.35
CA TYR A 162 -6.48 25.08 3.42
C TYR A 162 -7.09 25.08 4.81
N TRP A 163 -7.42 26.27 5.33
CA TRP A 163 -8.11 26.38 6.62
C TRP A 163 -9.41 25.56 6.61
N ARG A 164 -9.58 24.69 7.63
CA ARG A 164 -10.69 23.72 7.75
C ARG A 164 -10.83 22.72 6.59
N GLY A 165 -9.80 22.57 5.75
CA GLY A 165 -9.81 21.66 4.61
C GLY A 165 -10.71 22.08 3.44
N ASP A 166 -11.23 23.33 3.45
CA ASP A 166 -12.03 23.88 2.36
C ASP A 166 -11.14 24.71 1.42
N GLU A 167 -11.02 24.28 0.17
CA GLU A 167 -10.24 24.95 -0.88
C GLU A 167 -10.64 26.42 -1.14
N LYS A 168 -11.83 26.84 -0.69
CA LYS A 168 -12.31 28.23 -0.77
C LYS A 168 -11.70 29.13 0.31
N ASN A 169 -11.16 28.55 1.37
CA ASN A 169 -10.56 29.29 2.47
C ASN A 169 -9.11 29.70 2.17
N LYS A 170 -8.54 30.51 3.07
CA LYS A 170 -7.14 30.94 2.98
C LYS A 170 -6.21 29.71 2.98
N MET A 171 -5.25 29.70 2.05
CA MET A 171 -4.16 28.73 2.04
C MET A 171 -3.10 29.14 3.07
N LEU A 172 -2.79 28.23 3.97
CA LEU A 172 -1.79 28.32 5.02
C LEU A 172 -0.54 27.52 4.63
N THR A 173 0.58 27.83 5.27
CA THR A 173 1.83 27.08 5.19
C THR A 173 1.92 26.11 6.35
N ARG A 174 1.85 24.81 6.06
CA ARG A 174 2.06 23.72 7.00
C ARG A 174 3.53 23.37 7.10
N ILE A 175 4.11 23.51 8.29
CA ILE A 175 5.47 23.05 8.59
C ILE A 175 5.36 21.72 9.33
N TYR A 176 6.06 20.69 8.84
CA TYR A 176 6.12 19.38 9.48
C TYR A 176 7.34 19.27 10.39
N GLY A 177 7.14 18.67 11.56
CA GLY A 177 8.17 18.35 12.53
C GLY A 177 8.10 16.90 12.97
N THR A 178 9.22 16.36 13.44
CA THR A 178 9.27 15.06 14.12
C THR A 178 10.04 15.19 15.42
N ALA A 179 9.56 14.49 16.45
CA ALA A 179 10.19 14.40 17.75
C ALA A 179 10.17 12.95 18.23
N TRP A 180 11.25 12.53 18.90
CA TRP A 180 11.44 11.18 19.42
C TRP A 180 11.99 11.23 20.86
N GLU A 181 11.90 10.12 21.58
CA GLU A 181 12.43 10.01 22.95
C GLU A 181 13.96 10.09 22.96
N THR A 182 14.62 9.57 21.92
CA THR A 182 16.09 9.59 21.80
C THR A 182 16.57 10.06 20.43
N ALA A 183 17.83 10.53 20.38
CA ALA A 183 18.49 10.89 19.13
C ALA A 183 18.70 9.68 18.19
N ASP A 184 18.83 8.47 18.74
CA ASP A 184 18.97 7.24 17.95
C ASP A 184 17.65 6.87 17.26
N ASP A 185 16.50 7.08 17.93
CA ASP A 185 15.18 6.89 17.33
C ASP A 185 14.93 7.87 16.18
N LEU A 186 15.32 9.14 16.35
CA LEU A 186 15.27 10.12 15.26
C LEU A 186 16.14 9.66 14.09
N LYS A 187 17.36 9.20 14.37
CA LYS A 187 18.28 8.72 13.34
C LYS A 187 17.71 7.51 12.59
N ASP A 188 17.11 6.56 13.31
CA ASP A 188 16.41 5.41 12.70
C ASP A 188 15.27 5.87 11.79
N TYR A 189 14.42 6.79 12.27
CA TYR A 189 13.33 7.34 11.47
C TYR A 189 13.82 8.07 10.21
N LEU A 190 14.85 8.91 10.32
CA LEU A 190 15.42 9.61 9.16
C LEU A 190 16.04 8.64 8.16
N ASN A 191 16.75 7.61 8.63
CA ASN A 191 17.27 6.54 7.77
C ASN A 191 16.13 5.80 7.07
N ARG A 192 15.01 5.49 7.76
CA ARG A 192 13.82 4.88 7.16
C ARG A 192 13.19 5.76 6.08
N LEU A 193 13.15 7.07 6.27
CA LEU A 193 12.65 8.00 5.26
C LEU A 193 13.56 8.08 4.02
N GLU A 194 14.87 8.07 4.20
CA GLU A 194 15.83 8.01 3.09
C GLU A 194 15.71 6.69 2.33
N GLU A 195 15.60 5.58 3.05
CA GLU A 195 15.39 4.26 2.48
C GLU A 195 14.05 4.17 1.74
N ALA A 196 12.99 4.77 2.28
CA ALA A 196 11.68 4.86 1.62
C ALA A 196 11.75 5.65 0.31
N LYS A 197 12.45 6.79 0.29
CA LYS A 197 12.69 7.56 -0.94
C LYS A 197 13.50 6.78 -1.97
N ARG A 198 14.49 6.00 -1.52
CA ARG A 198 15.32 5.14 -2.39
C ARG A 198 14.51 4.00 -3.00
N ARG A 199 13.56 3.45 -2.24
CA ARG A 199 12.72 2.31 -2.62
C ARG A 199 11.46 2.69 -3.38
N ASP A 200 11.05 3.97 -3.36
CA ASP A 200 9.82 4.46 -3.98
C ASP A 200 9.62 3.89 -5.38
N HIS A 201 8.53 3.13 -5.56
CA HIS A 201 8.27 2.42 -6.80
C HIS A 201 8.09 3.35 -8.01
N ARG A 202 7.80 4.64 -7.81
CA ARG A 202 7.69 5.62 -8.89
C ARG A 202 9.06 6.04 -9.39
N VAL A 203 10.02 6.21 -8.47
CA VAL A 203 11.42 6.54 -8.80
C VAL A 203 12.11 5.34 -9.42
N LEU A 204 11.96 4.15 -8.81
CA LEU A 204 12.52 2.92 -9.34
C LEU A 204 11.81 2.46 -10.62
N GLY A 205 10.49 2.63 -10.71
CA GLY A 205 9.71 2.28 -11.89
C GLY A 205 10.15 3.03 -13.14
N ASP A 206 10.43 4.33 -13.00
CA ASP A 206 11.01 5.15 -14.07
C ASP A 206 12.45 4.72 -14.38
N LYS A 207 13.30 4.62 -13.36
CA LYS A 207 14.72 4.23 -13.51
C LYS A 207 14.90 2.87 -14.19
N LEU A 208 14.01 1.92 -13.90
CA LEU A 208 14.07 0.54 -14.38
C LEU A 208 13.20 0.28 -15.62
N ASP A 209 12.55 1.33 -16.16
CA ASP A 209 11.70 1.27 -17.35
C ASP A 209 10.53 0.27 -17.21
N LEU A 210 9.86 0.30 -16.04
CA LEU A 210 8.79 -0.64 -15.69
C LEU A 210 7.40 -0.12 -16.10
N PHE A 211 7.10 1.15 -15.82
CA PHE A 211 5.81 1.74 -16.15
C PHE A 211 5.94 3.25 -16.34
N ALA A 212 4.95 3.83 -17.02
CA ALA A 212 4.81 5.27 -17.18
C ALA A 212 3.39 5.71 -16.79
N ILE A 213 3.23 6.96 -16.34
CA ILE A 213 1.92 7.58 -16.14
C ILE A 213 1.89 8.84 -17.00
N ASP A 214 1.02 8.84 -18.01
CA ASP A 214 0.89 9.95 -18.94
C ASP A 214 -0.40 10.75 -18.67
N PRO A 215 -0.32 12.06 -18.43
CA PRO A 215 -1.51 12.90 -18.23
C PRO A 215 -2.51 12.88 -19.39
N LEU A 216 -2.06 12.65 -20.64
CA LEU A 216 -2.92 12.53 -21.81
C LEU A 216 -3.74 11.23 -21.79
N VAL A 217 -3.21 10.16 -21.21
CA VAL A 217 -3.94 8.89 -21.01
C VAL A 217 -4.90 9.02 -19.84
N GLY A 218 -4.47 9.65 -18.75
CA GLY A 218 -5.29 9.96 -17.59
C GLY A 218 -4.64 9.51 -16.27
N LYS A 219 -4.90 10.28 -15.20
CA LYS A 219 -4.37 9.96 -13.86
C LYS A 219 -4.92 8.62 -13.36
N GLY A 220 -4.04 7.81 -12.75
CA GLY A 220 -4.41 6.51 -12.19
C GLY A 220 -4.61 5.41 -13.25
N LEU A 221 -4.11 5.62 -14.47
CA LEU A 221 -4.13 4.64 -15.56
C LEU A 221 -2.67 4.39 -16.01
N PRO A 222 -1.91 3.55 -15.28
CA PRO A 222 -0.51 3.30 -15.59
C PRO A 222 -0.35 2.54 -16.92
N LEU A 223 0.65 2.94 -17.70
CA LEU A 223 1.12 2.25 -18.90
C LEU A 223 2.25 1.30 -18.51
N TRP A 224 2.03 0.01 -18.68
CA TRP A 224 3.07 -1.01 -18.47
C TRP A 224 4.06 -0.99 -19.64
N LEU A 225 5.33 -0.69 -19.34
CA LEU A 225 6.42 -0.73 -20.32
C LEU A 225 6.92 -2.17 -20.47
N PRO A 226 7.69 -2.53 -21.52
CA PRO A 226 8.04 -3.92 -21.81
C PRO A 226 8.62 -4.69 -20.61
N ARG A 227 9.49 -4.06 -19.81
CA ARG A 227 10.08 -4.71 -18.63
C ARG A 227 9.09 -4.90 -17.49
N GLY A 228 8.24 -3.91 -17.22
CA GLY A 228 7.18 -4.05 -16.22
C GLY A 228 6.10 -5.04 -16.65
N ALA A 229 5.77 -5.08 -17.95
CA ALA A 229 4.85 -6.06 -18.52
C ALA A 229 5.39 -7.49 -18.39
N ALA A 230 6.70 -7.70 -18.58
CA ALA A 230 7.34 -9.01 -18.37
C ALA A 230 7.29 -9.46 -16.90
N LEU A 231 7.51 -8.53 -15.96
CA LEU A 231 7.37 -8.80 -14.51
C LEU A 231 5.92 -9.19 -14.17
N ARG A 232 4.96 -8.38 -14.64
CA ARG A 232 3.52 -8.63 -14.48
C ARG A 232 3.10 -9.99 -15.05
N ASP A 233 3.45 -10.27 -16.30
CA ASP A 233 3.13 -11.54 -16.97
C ASP A 233 3.74 -12.76 -16.25
N THR A 234 4.95 -12.61 -15.71
CA THR A 234 5.59 -13.67 -14.92
C THR A 234 4.78 -14.02 -13.67
N LEU A 235 4.31 -13.01 -12.93
CA LEU A 235 3.45 -13.20 -11.75
C LEU A 235 2.10 -13.81 -12.13
N GLU A 236 1.46 -13.29 -13.19
CA GLU A 236 0.16 -13.78 -13.65
C GLU A 236 0.25 -15.25 -14.12
N ARG A 237 1.28 -15.62 -14.89
CA ARG A 237 1.47 -17.02 -15.35
C ARG A 237 1.74 -17.97 -14.19
N TRP A 238 2.61 -17.58 -13.27
CA TRP A 238 2.93 -18.41 -12.11
C TRP A 238 1.68 -18.68 -11.26
N LEU A 239 0.97 -17.63 -10.84
CA LEU A 239 -0.22 -17.81 -10.01
C LEU A 239 -1.32 -18.53 -10.78
N ARG A 240 -1.50 -18.27 -12.09
CA ARG A 240 -2.46 -19.01 -12.91
C ARG A 240 -2.17 -20.51 -12.91
N GLN A 241 -0.90 -20.91 -13.05
CA GLN A 241 -0.51 -22.31 -13.00
C GLN A 241 -0.82 -22.93 -11.63
N VAL A 242 -0.42 -22.25 -10.55
CA VAL A 242 -0.76 -22.68 -9.17
C VAL A 242 -2.27 -22.84 -9.00
N GLN A 243 -3.07 -21.90 -9.52
CA GLN A 243 -4.53 -21.98 -9.47
C GLN A 243 -5.08 -23.19 -10.25
N ILE A 244 -4.58 -23.45 -11.46
CA ILE A 244 -4.99 -24.60 -12.26
C ILE A 244 -4.67 -25.91 -11.53
N ASP A 245 -3.48 -26.02 -10.94
CA ASP A 245 -3.05 -27.20 -10.18
C ASP A 245 -3.91 -27.42 -8.92
N ASN A 246 -4.52 -26.35 -8.40
CA ASN A 246 -5.49 -26.38 -7.29
C ASN A 246 -6.95 -26.45 -7.76
N GLY A 247 -7.19 -26.80 -9.03
CA GLY A 247 -8.53 -27.05 -9.57
C GLY A 247 -9.38 -25.80 -9.81
N TYR A 248 -8.76 -24.62 -9.94
CA TYR A 248 -9.45 -23.43 -10.43
C TYR A 248 -9.65 -23.49 -11.93
N LEU A 249 -10.80 -22.94 -12.37
CA LEU A 249 -11.20 -22.88 -13.77
C LEU A 249 -11.05 -21.42 -14.25
N PRO A 250 -10.10 -21.14 -15.16
CA PRO A 250 -9.93 -19.82 -15.72
C PRO A 250 -11.17 -19.40 -16.53
N VAL A 251 -11.63 -18.16 -16.30
CA VAL A 251 -12.70 -17.52 -17.09
C VAL A 251 -12.25 -16.13 -17.52
N VAL A 252 -12.96 -15.53 -18.48
CA VAL A 252 -12.76 -14.15 -18.94
C VAL A 252 -14.12 -13.50 -19.08
N THR A 253 -14.29 -12.32 -18.50
CA THR A 253 -15.57 -11.59 -18.48
C THR A 253 -15.42 -10.18 -19.02
N PRO A 254 -16.49 -9.60 -19.62
CA PRO A 254 -16.44 -8.24 -20.17
C PRO A 254 -16.01 -7.16 -19.17
N HIS A 255 -15.52 -6.03 -19.67
CA HIS A 255 -15.14 -4.85 -18.87
C HIS A 255 -16.32 -3.94 -18.52
N ILE A 256 -17.44 -4.09 -19.23
CA ILE A 256 -18.68 -3.34 -19.04
C ILE A 256 -19.84 -4.32 -18.83
N GLY A 257 -20.82 -3.92 -18.04
CA GLY A 257 -22.05 -4.68 -17.83
C GLY A 257 -23.26 -3.75 -17.82
N ASN A 258 -24.43 -4.27 -18.18
CA ASN A 258 -25.68 -3.53 -18.06
C ASN A 258 -25.90 -3.14 -16.58
N LEU A 259 -26.34 -1.91 -16.32
CA LEU A 259 -26.51 -1.36 -14.97
C LEU A 259 -27.39 -2.24 -14.08
N ASN A 260 -28.37 -2.95 -14.67
CA ASN A 260 -29.25 -3.88 -13.94
C ASN A 260 -28.49 -5.05 -13.30
N LEU A 261 -27.35 -5.46 -13.86
CA LEU A 261 -26.47 -6.47 -13.25
C LEU A 261 -25.97 -5.99 -11.87
N TYR A 262 -25.57 -4.72 -11.78
CA TYR A 262 -25.03 -4.13 -10.56
C TYR A 262 -26.12 -3.71 -9.56
N LYS A 263 -27.31 -3.38 -10.05
CA LYS A 263 -28.50 -3.23 -9.20
C LYS A 263 -28.89 -4.56 -8.54
N THR A 264 -28.90 -5.63 -9.32
CA THR A 264 -29.20 -6.99 -8.82
C THR A 264 -28.19 -7.40 -7.76
N SER A 265 -26.89 -7.25 -8.05
CA SER A 265 -25.82 -7.60 -7.11
C SER A 265 -25.76 -6.71 -5.87
N GLY A 266 -26.40 -5.54 -5.89
CA GLY A 266 -26.34 -4.55 -4.81
C GLY A 266 -25.08 -3.68 -4.84
N HIS A 267 -24.26 -3.74 -5.88
CA HIS A 267 -23.16 -2.79 -6.04
C HIS A 267 -23.67 -1.39 -6.43
N TYR A 268 -24.90 -1.30 -6.93
CA TYR A 268 -25.59 -0.04 -7.18
C TYR A 268 -26.91 -0.01 -6.38
N PRO A 269 -27.20 1.02 -5.57
CA PRO A 269 -26.43 2.27 -5.42
C PRO A 269 -25.36 2.24 -4.32
N TYR A 270 -25.22 1.17 -3.53
CA TYR A 270 -24.35 1.17 -2.33
C TYR A 270 -22.87 1.47 -2.59
N TYR A 271 -22.39 1.34 -3.83
CA TYR A 271 -21.02 1.64 -4.24
C TYR A 271 -20.95 2.72 -5.34
N SER A 272 -22.02 3.48 -5.57
CA SER A 272 -22.13 4.43 -6.69
C SER A 272 -21.08 5.53 -6.65
N ASP A 273 -20.72 6.00 -5.45
CA ASP A 273 -19.79 7.12 -5.29
C ASP A 273 -18.34 6.77 -5.66
N SER A 274 -18.03 5.47 -5.67
CA SER A 274 -16.74 4.92 -6.09
C SER A 274 -16.79 4.29 -7.49
N GLN A 275 -17.86 4.51 -8.25
CA GLN A 275 -18.06 4.00 -9.61
C GLN A 275 -17.96 5.13 -10.64
N TYR A 276 -17.57 4.77 -11.87
CA TYR A 276 -17.69 5.69 -12.98
C TYR A 276 -19.15 5.96 -13.30
N THR A 277 -19.44 7.14 -13.86
CA THR A 277 -20.78 7.46 -14.35
C THR A 277 -21.23 6.40 -15.37
N PRO A 278 -22.47 5.90 -15.28
CA PRO A 278 -23.02 5.01 -16.30
C PRO A 278 -22.93 5.62 -17.70
N ILE A 279 -22.65 4.77 -18.69
CA ILE A 279 -22.59 5.08 -20.10
C ILE A 279 -23.98 4.81 -20.68
N ASP A 280 -24.65 5.85 -21.17
CA ASP A 280 -25.93 5.71 -21.86
C ASP A 280 -25.72 5.22 -23.30
N VAL A 281 -26.37 4.10 -23.64
CA VAL A 281 -26.35 3.50 -24.98
C VAL A 281 -27.79 3.10 -25.33
N ASP A 282 -28.39 3.84 -26.27
CA ASP A 282 -29.80 3.71 -26.65
C ASP A 282 -30.76 3.82 -25.44
N GLU A 283 -31.52 2.77 -25.14
CA GLU A 283 -32.45 2.70 -23.99
C GLU A 283 -31.82 1.99 -22.77
N GLU A 284 -30.53 1.63 -22.84
CA GLU A 284 -29.82 0.92 -21.79
C GLU A 284 -28.69 1.77 -21.18
N GLN A 285 -28.35 1.46 -19.94
CA GLN A 285 -27.21 2.04 -19.25
C GLN A 285 -26.19 0.96 -18.95
N PHE A 286 -24.93 1.25 -19.22
CA PHE A 286 -23.81 0.35 -18.96
C PHE A 286 -22.87 0.95 -17.92
N LEU A 287 -22.17 0.10 -17.18
CA LEU A 287 -21.20 0.53 -16.19
C LEU A 287 -19.88 -0.23 -16.40
N LEU A 288 -18.75 0.49 -16.33
CA LEU A 288 -17.44 -0.12 -16.20
C LEU A 288 -17.40 -0.95 -14.91
N LYS A 289 -17.04 -2.23 -15.00
CA LYS A 289 -17.18 -3.14 -13.86
C LYS A 289 -16.29 -2.68 -12.68
N PRO A 290 -16.85 -2.47 -11.47
CA PRO A 290 -16.07 -2.18 -10.28
C PRO A 290 -15.53 -3.45 -9.59
N MET A 291 -16.13 -4.61 -9.90
CA MET A 291 -15.82 -5.94 -9.38
C MET A 291 -16.21 -7.03 -10.39
N ASN A 292 -15.57 -8.20 -10.33
CA ASN A 292 -15.86 -9.32 -11.24
C ASN A 292 -17.01 -10.22 -10.75
N CYS A 293 -17.31 -10.22 -9.44
CA CYS A 293 -18.29 -11.12 -8.82
C CYS A 293 -19.65 -11.23 -9.53
N PRO A 294 -20.28 -10.15 -10.06
CA PRO A 294 -21.59 -10.29 -10.71
C PRO A 294 -21.50 -11.09 -12.01
N HIS A 295 -20.39 -10.98 -12.74
CA HIS A 295 -20.19 -11.73 -13.99
C HIS A 295 -19.94 -13.21 -13.71
N HIS A 296 -19.20 -13.54 -12.65
CA HIS A 296 -18.95 -14.93 -12.25
C HIS A 296 -20.24 -15.61 -11.76
N CYS A 297 -21.15 -14.87 -11.11
CA CYS A 297 -22.50 -15.36 -10.79
C CYS A 297 -23.28 -15.75 -12.06
N MET A 298 -23.17 -14.97 -13.14
CA MET A 298 -23.83 -15.31 -14.41
C MET A 298 -23.22 -16.55 -15.08
N ILE A 299 -21.90 -16.75 -14.96
CA ILE A 299 -21.24 -17.98 -15.42
C ILE A 299 -21.71 -19.20 -14.61
N TYR A 300 -21.85 -19.06 -13.29
CA TYR A 300 -22.41 -20.11 -12.45
C TYR A 300 -23.82 -20.50 -12.94
N LYS A 301 -24.69 -19.48 -13.12
CA LYS A 301 -26.11 -19.61 -13.48
C LYS A 301 -26.37 -20.12 -14.90
N HIS A 302 -25.36 -20.10 -15.79
CA HIS A 302 -25.51 -20.52 -17.19
C HIS A 302 -26.04 -21.96 -17.37
N ARG A 303 -25.73 -22.87 -16.44
CA ARG A 303 -26.25 -24.24 -16.46
C ARG A 303 -26.65 -24.72 -15.07
N PRO A 304 -27.63 -25.66 -14.96
CA PRO A 304 -27.95 -26.32 -13.70
C PRO A 304 -26.72 -26.98 -13.07
N ARG A 305 -26.66 -27.00 -11.74
CA ARG A 305 -25.56 -27.60 -10.96
C ARG A 305 -26.07 -28.72 -10.08
N SER A 306 -25.35 -29.83 -10.00
CA SER A 306 -25.51 -30.86 -8.97
C SER A 306 -24.57 -30.57 -7.79
N TYR A 307 -24.90 -31.07 -6.61
CA TYR A 307 -23.98 -31.05 -5.46
C TYR A 307 -22.61 -31.69 -5.77
N ARG A 308 -22.56 -32.59 -6.77
CA ARG A 308 -21.32 -33.23 -7.26
C ARG A 308 -20.43 -32.31 -8.08
N ASP A 309 -20.98 -31.22 -8.61
CA ASP A 309 -20.22 -30.21 -9.35
C ASP A 309 -19.52 -29.22 -8.41
N LEU A 310 -19.79 -29.29 -7.09
CA LEU A 310 -19.22 -28.40 -6.07
C LEU A 310 -18.14 -29.12 -5.25
N PRO A 311 -17.00 -28.48 -4.97
CA PRO A 311 -16.73 -27.04 -5.11
C PRO A 311 -16.41 -26.63 -6.55
N LEU A 312 -17.00 -25.51 -7.00
CA LEU A 312 -16.68 -24.89 -8.29
C LEU A 312 -15.85 -23.64 -8.04
N ARG A 313 -14.68 -23.52 -8.68
CA ARG A 313 -13.75 -22.41 -8.46
C ARG A 313 -13.52 -21.65 -9.76
N LEU A 314 -14.13 -20.48 -9.94
CA LEU A 314 -13.93 -19.64 -11.12
C LEU A 314 -12.84 -18.61 -10.84
N ALA A 315 -11.80 -18.53 -11.66
CA ALA A 315 -10.69 -17.58 -11.48
C ALA A 315 -10.51 -16.70 -12.72
N GLU A 316 -10.19 -15.42 -12.51
CA GLU A 316 -9.96 -14.45 -13.57
C GLU A 316 -8.93 -13.43 -13.10
N PHE A 317 -7.93 -13.14 -13.93
CA PHE A 317 -7.17 -11.89 -13.80
C PHE A 317 -8.03 -10.76 -14.36
N GLY A 318 -9.03 -10.35 -13.59
CA GLY A 318 -10.14 -9.52 -14.04
C GLY A 318 -9.85 -8.04 -13.84
N THR A 319 -9.79 -7.28 -14.93
CA THR A 319 -9.59 -5.83 -14.89
C THR A 319 -10.87 -5.11 -14.50
N VAL A 320 -10.80 -4.31 -13.45
CA VAL A 320 -11.91 -3.52 -12.90
C VAL A 320 -11.55 -2.05 -12.83
N TYR A 321 -12.57 -1.19 -12.66
CA TYR A 321 -12.42 0.26 -12.64
C TYR A 321 -13.13 0.87 -11.43
N ARG A 322 -12.42 1.71 -10.68
CA ARG A 322 -12.97 2.46 -9.55
C ARG A 322 -12.69 3.95 -9.70
N TYR A 323 -13.67 4.76 -9.31
CA TYR A 323 -13.57 6.20 -9.30
C TYR A 323 -12.90 6.65 -8.00
N GLU A 324 -11.58 6.49 -7.94
CA GLU A 324 -10.75 7.02 -6.86
C GLU A 324 -10.56 8.53 -7.03
N GLN A 325 -10.57 9.29 -5.92
CA GLN A 325 -10.39 10.73 -5.98
C GLN A 325 -8.97 11.06 -6.47
N SER A 326 -8.83 12.13 -7.26
CA SER A 326 -7.54 12.43 -7.90
C SER A 326 -6.40 12.71 -6.92
N GLY A 327 -6.71 13.18 -5.70
CA GLY A 327 -5.73 13.40 -4.64
C GLY A 327 -5.25 12.12 -3.95
N GLU A 328 -5.98 11.01 -4.12
CA GLU A 328 -5.65 9.72 -3.51
C GLU A 328 -4.79 8.83 -4.41
N LEU A 329 -4.72 9.15 -5.71
CA LEU A 329 -3.96 8.36 -6.68
C LEU A 329 -2.47 8.42 -6.39
N ASN A 330 -1.82 7.26 -6.38
CA ASN A 330 -0.40 7.16 -6.08
C ASN A 330 0.26 6.03 -6.88
N GLY A 331 1.01 6.41 -7.92
CA GLY A 331 1.81 5.49 -8.73
C GLY A 331 1.02 4.24 -9.15
N LEU A 332 1.47 3.07 -8.69
CA LEU A 332 0.78 1.79 -8.87
C LEU A 332 0.00 1.34 -7.63
N THR A 333 0.24 1.93 -6.46
CA THR A 333 -0.36 1.48 -5.19
C THR A 333 -1.83 1.89 -5.04
N ARG A 334 -2.25 2.98 -5.69
CA ARG A 334 -3.66 3.40 -5.78
C ARG A 334 -3.97 3.98 -7.15
N VAL A 335 -4.78 3.24 -7.92
CA VAL A 335 -5.06 3.49 -9.35
C VAL A 335 -6.56 3.34 -9.63
N ARG A 336 -7.00 3.83 -10.79
CA ARG A 336 -8.40 3.79 -11.22
C ARG A 336 -8.74 2.58 -12.07
N GLY A 337 -7.78 2.08 -12.86
CA GLY A 337 -7.90 0.85 -13.63
C GLY A 337 -6.87 -0.14 -13.14
N PHE A 338 -7.31 -1.32 -12.70
CA PHE A 338 -6.43 -2.34 -12.14
C PHE A 338 -6.96 -3.74 -12.38
N THR A 339 -6.05 -4.70 -12.36
CA THR A 339 -6.37 -6.12 -12.55
C THR A 339 -6.22 -6.86 -11.24
N VAL A 340 -7.26 -7.59 -10.84
CA VAL A 340 -7.26 -8.38 -9.61
C VAL A 340 -7.09 -9.84 -9.99
N ASP A 341 -6.30 -10.60 -9.23
CA ASP A 341 -6.19 -12.07 -9.35
C ASP A 341 -7.40 -12.78 -8.74
N ASP A 342 -8.58 -12.31 -9.14
CA ASP A 342 -9.86 -12.54 -8.51
C ASP A 342 -10.35 -13.97 -8.74
N ALA A 343 -10.97 -14.55 -7.73
CA ALA A 343 -11.68 -15.81 -7.88
C ALA A 343 -12.89 -15.88 -6.98
N HIS A 344 -13.89 -16.59 -7.50
CA HIS A 344 -15.16 -16.84 -6.84
C HIS A 344 -15.40 -18.34 -6.78
N LEU A 345 -15.37 -18.87 -5.56
CA LEU A 345 -15.66 -20.27 -5.30
C LEU A 345 -17.11 -20.39 -4.88
N PHE A 346 -17.80 -21.40 -5.42
CA PHE A 346 -19.16 -21.75 -5.05
C PHE A 346 -19.11 -23.11 -4.37
N VAL A 347 -19.49 -23.12 -3.10
CA VAL A 347 -19.29 -24.26 -2.22
C VAL A 347 -20.60 -24.61 -1.52
N ARG A 348 -20.72 -25.87 -1.10
CA ARG A 348 -21.81 -26.24 -0.19
C ARG A 348 -21.48 -25.77 1.23
N PRO A 349 -22.47 -25.48 2.09
CA PRO A 349 -22.20 -25.02 3.46
C PRO A 349 -21.23 -25.92 4.24
N GLU A 350 -21.27 -27.23 4.03
CA GLU A 350 -20.38 -28.21 4.65
C GLU A 350 -18.95 -28.21 4.10
N GLN A 351 -18.71 -27.64 2.92
CA GLN A 351 -17.39 -27.51 2.28
C GLN A 351 -16.69 -26.19 2.63
N LEU A 352 -17.41 -25.23 3.22
CA LEU A 352 -16.93 -23.88 3.44
C LEU A 352 -15.60 -23.83 4.19
N MET A 353 -15.49 -24.57 5.29
CA MET A 353 -14.31 -24.53 6.16
C MET A 353 -13.04 -25.04 5.44
N ASP A 354 -13.13 -26.17 4.75
CA ASP A 354 -11.99 -26.76 4.05
C ASP A 354 -11.53 -25.87 2.89
N GLU A 355 -12.48 -25.37 2.09
CA GLU A 355 -12.18 -24.47 0.97
C GLU A 355 -11.59 -23.14 1.44
N PHE A 356 -12.09 -22.60 2.55
CA PHE A 356 -11.53 -21.38 3.13
C PHE A 356 -10.07 -21.58 3.56
N LYS A 357 -9.77 -22.70 4.23
CA LYS A 357 -8.40 -23.05 4.64
C LYS A 357 -7.48 -23.25 3.45
N ASP A 358 -7.95 -23.88 2.37
CA ASP A 358 -7.18 -24.05 1.14
C ASP A 358 -6.86 -22.71 0.47
N VAL A 359 -7.79 -21.75 0.49
CA VAL A 359 -7.52 -20.38 0.04
C VAL A 359 -6.47 -19.70 0.91
N VAL A 360 -6.55 -19.84 2.24
CA VAL A 360 -5.53 -19.27 3.14
C VAL A 360 -4.14 -19.86 2.86
N ARG A 361 -4.05 -21.19 2.66
CA ARG A 361 -2.78 -21.85 2.30
C ARG A 361 -2.22 -21.34 0.97
N LEU A 362 -3.09 -21.06 0.00
CA LEU A 362 -2.69 -20.45 -1.27
C LEU A 362 -2.09 -19.05 -1.07
N ILE A 363 -2.69 -18.23 -0.20
CA ILE A 363 -2.15 -16.90 0.15
C ILE A 363 -0.79 -17.01 0.85
N GLN A 364 -0.67 -17.92 1.82
CA GLN A 364 0.59 -18.17 2.51
C GLN A 364 1.69 -18.66 1.56
N LEU A 365 1.36 -19.56 0.62
CA LEU A 365 2.27 -19.99 -0.44
C LEU A 365 2.78 -18.80 -1.25
N VAL A 366 1.88 -17.88 -1.62
CA VAL A 366 2.25 -16.68 -2.38
C VAL A 366 3.24 -15.81 -1.62
N PHE A 367 2.94 -15.50 -0.35
CA PHE A 367 3.80 -14.65 0.47
C PHE A 367 5.16 -15.29 0.77
N ASN A 368 5.18 -16.59 1.11
CA ASN A 368 6.40 -17.33 1.37
C ASN A 368 7.31 -17.40 0.14
N THR A 369 6.74 -17.61 -1.05
CA THR A 369 7.50 -17.65 -2.31
C THR A 369 8.16 -16.29 -2.63
N LEU A 370 7.60 -15.20 -2.12
CA LEU A 370 8.08 -13.84 -2.36
C LEU A 370 8.84 -13.24 -1.17
N GLY A 371 9.16 -14.03 -0.15
CA GLY A 371 9.90 -13.57 1.03
C GLY A 371 9.12 -12.63 1.95
N MET A 372 7.79 -12.56 1.82
CA MET A 372 6.93 -11.72 2.66
C MET A 372 6.46 -12.49 3.91
N THR A 373 7.38 -12.76 4.85
CA THR A 373 7.08 -13.62 6.01
C THR A 373 6.51 -12.88 7.22
N ASP A 374 6.60 -11.54 7.27
CA ASP A 374 6.05 -10.71 8.36
C ASP A 374 4.64 -10.24 7.99
N PHE A 375 3.64 -11.08 8.32
CA PHE A 375 2.23 -10.76 8.13
C PHE A 375 1.37 -11.18 9.31
N LYS A 376 0.29 -10.43 9.51
CA LYS A 376 -0.77 -10.75 10.48
C LYS A 376 -2.09 -10.91 9.76
N ALA A 377 -2.99 -11.68 10.34
CA ALA A 377 -4.36 -11.77 9.88
C ALA A 377 -5.22 -10.71 10.58
N ARG A 378 -6.23 -10.21 9.87
CA ARG A 378 -7.24 -9.31 10.43
C ARG A 378 -8.62 -9.78 10.01
N VAL A 379 -9.47 -10.05 10.99
CA VAL A 379 -10.87 -10.43 10.81
C VAL A 379 -11.71 -9.16 10.86
N GLY A 380 -12.16 -8.71 9.69
CA GLY A 380 -13.05 -7.56 9.55
C GLY A 380 -14.50 -7.97 9.79
N THR A 381 -15.14 -7.34 10.78
CA THR A 381 -16.55 -7.55 11.14
C THR A 381 -17.39 -6.31 10.83
N ARG A 382 -18.73 -6.47 10.86
CA ARG A 382 -19.64 -5.34 10.64
C ARG A 382 -19.56 -4.35 11.80
N ASP A 383 -19.57 -3.06 11.47
CA ASP A 383 -19.89 -2.02 12.45
C ASP A 383 -21.41 -2.03 12.74
N PRO A 384 -21.84 -2.29 13.99
CA PRO A 384 -23.25 -2.28 14.37
C PRO A 384 -23.97 -0.96 14.11
N GLU A 385 -23.23 0.16 14.09
CA GLU A 385 -23.77 1.51 13.96
C GLU A 385 -23.81 1.99 12.49
N SER A 386 -23.47 1.12 11.52
CA SER A 386 -23.39 1.49 10.10
C SER A 386 -24.44 0.81 9.23
N ASP A 387 -25.10 1.63 8.41
CA ASP A 387 -26.13 1.21 7.44
C ASP A 387 -25.55 0.54 6.17
N LYS A 388 -24.22 0.44 6.08
CA LYS A 388 -23.50 -0.05 4.90
C LYS A 388 -23.68 -1.56 4.67
N TYR A 389 -23.92 -2.33 5.72
CA TYR A 389 -23.91 -3.79 5.65
C TYR A 389 -25.27 -4.36 5.26
N VAL A 390 -25.28 -5.31 4.32
CA VAL A 390 -26.50 -5.96 3.83
C VAL A 390 -26.57 -7.43 4.27
N GLY A 391 -27.78 -7.97 4.33
CA GLY A 391 -28.03 -9.39 4.62
C GLY A 391 -28.48 -9.67 6.06
N ASP A 392 -28.72 -10.95 6.35
CA ASP A 392 -29.25 -11.44 7.62
C ASP A 392 -28.17 -11.41 8.73
N PRO A 393 -28.42 -10.78 9.90
CA PRO A 393 -27.55 -10.85 11.07
C PRO A 393 -27.07 -12.26 11.45
N ALA A 394 -27.90 -13.28 11.30
CA ALA A 394 -27.50 -14.67 11.63
C ALA A 394 -26.47 -15.22 10.63
N ALA A 395 -26.58 -14.86 9.35
CA ALA A 395 -25.59 -15.22 8.34
C ALA A 395 -24.24 -14.53 8.61
N TRP A 396 -24.26 -13.28 9.07
CA TRP A 396 -23.08 -12.53 9.47
C TRP A 396 -22.32 -13.16 10.65
N GLU A 397 -23.06 -13.58 11.68
CA GLU A 397 -22.48 -14.25 12.84
C GLU A 397 -21.85 -15.59 12.44
N LYS A 398 -22.57 -16.39 11.65
CA LYS A 398 -22.07 -17.65 11.11
C LYS A 398 -20.81 -17.47 10.24
N ALA A 399 -20.79 -16.47 9.37
CA ALA A 399 -19.65 -16.17 8.51
C ALA A 399 -18.44 -15.71 9.33
N THR A 400 -18.65 -14.85 10.33
CA THR A 400 -17.59 -14.35 11.21
C THR A 400 -16.98 -15.50 12.01
N GLN A 401 -17.81 -16.35 12.61
CA GLN A 401 -17.32 -17.49 13.38
C GLN A 401 -16.54 -18.48 12.49
N ALA A 402 -17.00 -18.74 11.26
CA ALA A 402 -16.29 -19.61 10.34
C ALA A 402 -14.88 -19.08 10.00
N ILE A 403 -14.70 -17.76 9.90
CA ILE A 403 -13.37 -17.16 9.69
C ILE A 403 -12.49 -17.32 10.94
N ILE A 404 -13.05 -17.07 12.13
CA ILE A 404 -12.34 -17.21 13.41
C ILE A 404 -11.88 -18.66 13.62
N ASP A 405 -12.78 -19.62 13.47
CA ASP A 405 -12.46 -21.05 13.60
C ASP A 405 -11.37 -21.47 12.62
N ALA A 406 -11.39 -20.95 11.38
CA ALA A 406 -10.36 -21.21 10.39
C ALA A 406 -8.99 -20.61 10.80
N CYS A 407 -8.97 -19.41 11.38
CA CYS A 407 -7.76 -18.80 11.91
C CYS A 407 -7.17 -19.61 13.07
N GLU A 408 -8.01 -20.08 14.00
CA GLU A 408 -7.58 -20.90 15.14
C GLU A 408 -7.03 -22.26 14.69
N ASP A 409 -7.72 -22.95 13.79
CA ASP A 409 -7.29 -24.24 13.26
C ASP A 409 -5.97 -24.17 12.47
N LEU A 410 -5.71 -23.03 11.82
CA LEU A 410 -4.46 -22.78 11.09
C LEU A 410 -3.35 -22.17 11.97
N GLY A 411 -3.65 -21.84 13.24
CA GLY A 411 -2.72 -21.21 14.15
C GLY A 411 -2.25 -19.82 13.70
N LEU A 412 -3.13 -19.03 13.06
CA LEU A 412 -2.79 -17.68 12.60
C LEU A 412 -2.78 -16.69 13.76
N ASP A 413 -1.83 -15.74 13.75
CA ASP A 413 -1.90 -14.54 14.59
C ASP A 413 -2.90 -13.55 13.98
N TYR A 414 -4.01 -13.27 14.66
CA TYR A 414 -5.09 -12.44 14.13
C TYR A 414 -5.66 -11.42 15.13
N THR A 415 -6.13 -10.29 14.60
CA THR A 415 -6.94 -9.30 15.30
C THR A 415 -8.38 -9.31 14.78
N VAL A 416 -9.34 -8.87 15.60
CA VAL A 416 -10.74 -8.67 15.20
C VAL A 416 -11.04 -7.19 15.22
N GLU A 417 -11.43 -6.63 14.06
CA GLU A 417 -11.68 -5.19 13.89
C GLU A 417 -13.10 -4.94 13.38
N SER A 418 -13.83 -4.07 14.08
CA SER A 418 -15.17 -3.63 13.70
C SER A 418 -15.08 -2.58 12.58
N GLY A 419 -15.99 -2.61 11.61
CA GLY A 419 -16.02 -1.64 10.50
C GLY A 419 -15.26 -2.09 9.24
N GLU A 420 -14.35 -3.05 9.39
CA GLU A 420 -13.44 -3.47 8.32
C GLU A 420 -14.02 -4.53 7.37
N ALA A 421 -15.27 -4.99 7.57
CA ALA A 421 -15.92 -5.95 6.65
C ALA A 421 -16.26 -5.38 5.26
N ALA A 422 -16.49 -6.26 4.29
CA ALA A 422 -17.13 -5.89 3.02
C ALA A 422 -18.63 -5.63 3.24
N PHE A 423 -19.32 -4.98 2.30
CA PHE A 423 -20.74 -4.67 2.51
C PHE A 423 -21.63 -5.93 2.55
N TYR A 424 -21.19 -7.04 1.93
CA TYR A 424 -21.94 -8.31 1.80
C TYR A 424 -21.49 -9.42 2.75
N GLY A 425 -20.42 -9.22 3.54
CA GLY A 425 -19.93 -10.26 4.46
C GLY A 425 -18.61 -9.91 5.16
N PRO A 426 -18.24 -10.68 6.21
CA PRO A 426 -16.98 -10.52 6.90
C PRO A 426 -15.82 -11.02 6.03
N LYS A 427 -14.62 -10.53 6.32
CA LYS A 427 -13.43 -10.84 5.54
C LYS A 427 -12.22 -11.10 6.43
N LEU A 428 -11.35 -11.97 5.94
CA LEU A 428 -10.00 -12.17 6.44
C LEU A 428 -9.05 -11.45 5.51
N ASP A 429 -8.39 -10.43 6.05
CA ASP A 429 -7.32 -9.69 5.38
C ASP A 429 -5.97 -10.15 5.90
N PHE A 430 -4.95 -10.15 5.04
CA PHE A 430 -3.57 -10.29 5.48
C PHE A 430 -2.87 -8.93 5.45
N ILE A 431 -2.34 -8.52 6.58
CA ILE A 431 -1.62 -7.26 6.73
C ILE A 431 -0.13 -7.60 6.71
N VAL A 432 0.52 -7.30 5.59
CA VAL A 432 1.95 -7.51 5.41
C VAL A 432 2.68 -6.25 5.85
N ARG A 433 3.68 -6.40 6.71
CA ARG A 433 4.57 -5.32 7.08
C ARG A 433 5.76 -5.32 6.12
N ASP A 434 5.96 -4.21 5.42
CA ASP A 434 7.09 -4.10 4.50
C ASP A 434 8.40 -3.78 5.22
N VAL A 435 9.50 -3.77 4.46
CA VAL A 435 10.86 -3.44 4.94
C VAL A 435 11.01 -2.02 5.51
N LEU A 436 10.02 -1.15 5.28
CA LEU A 436 9.93 0.21 5.80
C LEU A 436 8.98 0.30 7.02
N LYS A 437 8.51 -0.85 7.51
CA LYS A 437 7.53 -1.00 8.61
C LYS A 437 6.14 -0.44 8.29
N ARG A 438 5.80 -0.21 7.02
CA ARG A 438 4.44 0.17 6.62
C ARG A 438 3.59 -1.07 6.48
N GLU A 439 2.32 -0.93 6.81
CA GLU A 439 1.37 -2.02 6.77
C GLU A 439 0.54 -1.96 5.48
N TRP A 440 0.54 -3.08 4.76
CA TRP A 440 -0.17 -3.24 3.50
C TRP A 440 -1.18 -4.37 3.64
N GLN A 441 -2.45 -4.04 3.49
CA GLN A 441 -3.47 -5.05 3.25
C GLN A 441 -3.22 -5.69 1.87
N LEU A 442 -2.78 -6.95 1.89
CA LEU A 442 -2.55 -7.84 0.75
C LEU A 442 -3.29 -9.14 1.01
N GLY A 443 -3.77 -9.85 0.00
CA GLY A 443 -4.50 -11.10 0.25
C GLY A 443 -5.84 -10.85 0.96
N THR A 444 -6.93 -11.32 0.38
CA THR A 444 -8.23 -11.28 1.08
C THR A 444 -9.02 -12.54 0.80
N VAL A 445 -9.78 -12.99 1.80
CA VAL A 445 -10.75 -14.07 1.69
C VAL A 445 -12.04 -13.61 2.35
N GLN A 446 -13.17 -13.70 1.65
CA GLN A 446 -14.44 -13.16 2.11
C GLN A 446 -15.53 -14.21 1.90
N VAL A 447 -16.41 -14.36 2.89
CA VAL A 447 -17.53 -15.31 2.83
C VAL A 447 -18.81 -14.53 2.55
N ASP A 448 -19.48 -14.87 1.45
CA ASP A 448 -20.67 -14.19 0.96
C ASP A 448 -21.86 -15.15 0.85
N TYR A 449 -22.90 -14.85 1.63
CA TYR A 449 -24.21 -15.51 1.59
C TYR A 449 -25.26 -14.68 0.82
N ASN A 450 -24.99 -13.41 0.56
CA ASN A 450 -25.91 -12.45 -0.02
C ASN A 450 -25.94 -12.48 -1.56
N LEU A 451 -24.80 -12.54 -2.25
CA LEU A 451 -24.82 -12.63 -3.72
C LEU A 451 -25.49 -13.91 -4.25
N PRO A 452 -25.27 -15.11 -3.67
CA PRO A 452 -26.02 -16.30 -4.05
C PRO A 452 -27.54 -16.14 -3.96
N GLU A 453 -28.04 -15.43 -2.94
CA GLU A 453 -29.47 -15.14 -2.81
C GLU A 453 -29.96 -14.13 -3.85
N ARG A 454 -29.26 -13.01 -4.01
CA ARG A 454 -29.63 -11.94 -4.95
C ARG A 454 -29.66 -12.40 -6.41
N PHE A 455 -28.78 -13.33 -6.78
CA PHE A 455 -28.74 -13.92 -8.11
C PHE A 455 -29.57 -15.19 -8.24
N GLU A 456 -30.22 -15.66 -7.17
CA GLU A 456 -30.96 -16.91 -7.11
C GLU A 456 -30.12 -18.09 -7.62
N LEU A 457 -28.88 -18.21 -7.13
CA LEU A 457 -27.97 -19.29 -7.50
C LEU A 457 -28.43 -20.60 -6.86
N GLU A 458 -28.45 -21.69 -7.60
CA GLU A 458 -28.96 -22.98 -7.13
C GLU A 458 -28.08 -24.15 -7.54
N TYR A 459 -28.00 -25.14 -6.65
CA TYR A 459 -27.61 -26.51 -6.99
C TYR A 459 -28.66 -27.51 -6.50
N VAL A 460 -28.70 -28.68 -7.13
CA VAL A 460 -29.54 -29.81 -6.73
C VAL A 460 -28.74 -30.72 -5.79
N ASP A 461 -29.24 -30.92 -4.58
CA ASP A 461 -28.60 -31.77 -3.56
C ASP A 461 -28.86 -33.27 -3.75
N SER A 462 -28.38 -34.10 -2.82
CA SER A 462 -28.56 -35.55 -2.87
C SER A 462 -30.01 -36.00 -2.71
N ASP A 463 -30.85 -35.16 -2.11
CA ASP A 463 -32.27 -35.41 -1.87
C ASP A 463 -33.15 -34.82 -2.98
N ASN A 464 -32.51 -34.34 -4.07
CA ASN A 464 -33.14 -33.70 -5.23
C ASN A 464 -33.86 -32.38 -4.88
N GLU A 465 -33.46 -31.73 -3.79
CA GLU A 465 -33.91 -30.40 -3.41
C GLU A 465 -32.97 -29.32 -4.00
N ARG A 466 -33.52 -28.13 -4.23
CA ARG A 466 -32.73 -26.97 -4.68
C ARG A 466 -32.21 -26.23 -3.45
N LYS A 467 -30.90 -26.05 -3.38
CA LYS A 467 -30.21 -25.34 -2.29
C LYS A 467 -29.36 -24.19 -2.83
N ARG A 468 -29.11 -23.20 -1.98
CA ARG A 468 -28.19 -22.08 -2.27
C ARG A 468 -26.74 -22.48 -1.99
N PRO A 469 -25.78 -22.22 -2.89
CA PRO A 469 -24.36 -22.31 -2.56
C PRO A 469 -23.93 -21.15 -1.66
N VAL A 470 -22.81 -21.31 -0.97
CA VAL A 470 -22.06 -20.23 -0.33
C VAL A 470 -20.97 -19.77 -1.31
N MET A 471 -20.71 -18.48 -1.38
CA MET A 471 -19.69 -17.90 -2.25
C MET A 471 -18.47 -17.47 -1.44
N ILE A 472 -17.27 -17.82 -1.88
CA ILE A 472 -16.01 -17.31 -1.32
C ILE A 472 -15.35 -16.41 -2.36
N HIS A 473 -15.06 -15.18 -1.97
CA HIS A 473 -14.29 -14.22 -2.76
C HIS A 473 -12.84 -14.29 -2.30
N ARG A 474 -11.90 -14.37 -3.24
CA ARG A 474 -10.48 -14.36 -2.86
C ARG A 474 -9.59 -13.68 -3.88
N ALA A 475 -8.53 -13.04 -3.38
CA ALA A 475 -7.48 -12.44 -4.20
C ALA A 475 -6.14 -12.51 -3.45
N PRO A 476 -5.27 -13.51 -3.74
CA PRO A 476 -3.95 -13.66 -3.10
C PRO A 476 -3.02 -12.47 -3.26
N PHE A 477 -2.86 -11.93 -4.47
CA PHE A 477 -2.11 -10.70 -4.70
C PHE A 477 -2.94 -9.47 -4.33
N GLY A 478 -4.25 -9.51 -4.58
CA GLY A 478 -5.07 -8.31 -4.66
C GLY A 478 -4.98 -7.73 -6.06
N SER A 479 -4.79 -6.41 -6.18
CA SER A 479 -4.51 -5.84 -7.50
C SER A 479 -3.04 -6.05 -7.90
N ILE A 480 -2.82 -6.46 -9.15
CA ILE A 480 -1.48 -6.66 -9.73
C ILE A 480 -0.67 -5.37 -9.69
N GLU A 481 -1.31 -4.24 -9.98
CA GLU A 481 -0.69 -2.92 -9.92
C GLU A 481 -0.15 -2.63 -8.49
N ARG A 482 -1.00 -2.77 -7.47
CA ARG A 482 -0.59 -2.50 -6.08
C ARG A 482 0.49 -3.48 -5.64
N PHE A 483 0.31 -4.76 -5.97
CA PHE A 483 1.25 -5.80 -5.61
C PHE A 483 2.63 -5.57 -6.22
N VAL A 484 2.72 -5.25 -7.52
CA VAL A 484 3.99 -4.92 -8.17
C VAL A 484 4.60 -3.63 -7.60
N GLY A 485 3.80 -2.61 -7.27
CA GLY A 485 4.27 -1.42 -6.57
C GLY A 485 4.97 -1.77 -5.25
N ILE A 486 4.37 -2.64 -4.46
CA ILE A 486 4.94 -3.14 -3.20
C ILE A 486 6.18 -4.01 -3.45
N LEU A 487 6.18 -4.87 -4.48
CA LEU A 487 7.34 -5.71 -4.82
C LEU A 487 8.56 -4.88 -5.23
N ILE A 488 8.36 -3.81 -6.01
CA ILE A 488 9.45 -2.87 -6.37
C ILE A 488 10.08 -2.31 -5.10
N GLU A 489 9.26 -1.87 -4.15
CA GLU A 489 9.72 -1.30 -2.86
C GLU A 489 10.37 -2.36 -1.96
N HIS A 490 9.77 -3.54 -1.86
CA HIS A 490 10.25 -4.67 -1.06
C HIS A 490 11.66 -5.11 -1.50
N PHE A 491 11.88 -5.25 -2.81
CA PHE A 491 13.19 -5.63 -3.37
C PHE A 491 14.12 -4.45 -3.66
N ALA A 492 13.70 -3.20 -3.43
CA ALA A 492 14.43 -2.01 -3.90
C ALA A 492 14.78 -2.06 -5.41
N GLY A 493 13.93 -2.72 -6.21
CA GLY A 493 14.16 -2.99 -7.62
C GLY A 493 15.12 -4.15 -7.94
N GLU A 494 15.74 -4.76 -6.93
CA GLU A 494 16.66 -5.89 -7.06
C GLU A 494 15.90 -7.23 -7.09
N PHE A 495 14.99 -7.38 -8.06
CA PHE A 495 14.14 -8.56 -8.15
C PHE A 495 14.92 -9.88 -8.16
N PRO A 496 14.39 -10.96 -7.54
CA PRO A 496 14.95 -12.30 -7.69
C PRO A 496 14.94 -12.72 -9.16
N VAL A 497 15.83 -13.64 -9.53
CA VAL A 497 16.08 -13.99 -10.94
C VAL A 497 14.79 -14.39 -11.65
N TRP A 498 13.93 -15.18 -11.02
CA TRP A 498 12.70 -15.65 -11.65
C TRP A 498 11.73 -14.52 -11.99
N LEU A 499 11.75 -13.40 -11.25
CA LEU A 499 10.93 -12.19 -11.49
C LEU A 499 11.61 -11.15 -12.38
N ALA A 500 12.95 -11.10 -12.41
CA ALA A 500 13.68 -10.03 -13.07
C ALA A 500 13.27 -9.90 -14.55
N PRO A 501 12.86 -8.70 -15.03
CA PRO A 501 12.42 -8.51 -16.41
C PRO A 501 13.46 -8.96 -17.45
N VAL A 502 14.73 -8.66 -17.16
CA VAL A 502 15.90 -9.17 -17.85
C VAL A 502 16.73 -9.90 -16.81
N GLN A 503 16.95 -11.19 -17.01
CA GLN A 503 17.63 -12.07 -16.06
C GLN A 503 19.15 -12.03 -16.26
N ALA A 504 19.58 -12.01 -17.53
CA ALA A 504 20.97 -11.88 -17.89
C ALA A 504 21.16 -10.95 -19.09
N VAL A 505 22.31 -10.31 -19.17
CA VAL A 505 22.73 -9.55 -20.37
C VAL A 505 24.12 -9.99 -20.80
N VAL A 506 24.26 -10.31 -22.08
CA VAL A 506 25.53 -10.70 -22.69
C VAL A 506 26.27 -9.46 -23.19
N ILE A 507 27.51 -9.28 -22.75
CA ILE A 507 28.33 -8.10 -23.02
C ILE A 507 29.62 -8.55 -23.73
N PRO A 508 29.69 -8.42 -25.07
CA PRO A 508 30.93 -8.69 -25.80
C PRO A 508 32.00 -7.63 -25.50
N ILE A 509 33.25 -8.08 -25.33
CA ILE A 509 34.40 -7.18 -25.10
C ILE A 509 34.72 -6.36 -26.37
N ARG A 510 34.51 -6.92 -27.56
CA ARG A 510 34.77 -6.32 -28.88
C ARG A 510 33.68 -6.70 -29.87
N GLU A 511 33.56 -5.95 -30.96
CA GLU A 511 32.60 -6.20 -32.04
C GLU A 511 32.75 -7.61 -32.64
N GLU A 512 33.99 -8.12 -32.72
CA GLU A 512 34.32 -9.46 -33.19
C GLU A 512 33.64 -10.59 -32.39
N HIS A 513 33.29 -10.32 -31.11
CA HIS A 513 32.64 -11.29 -30.22
C HIS A 513 31.10 -11.25 -30.30
N ASN A 514 30.52 -10.32 -31.08
CA ASN A 514 29.06 -10.15 -31.16
C ASN A 514 28.35 -11.44 -31.59
N ALA A 515 28.93 -12.19 -32.55
CA ALA A 515 28.34 -13.44 -33.03
C ALA A 515 28.23 -14.50 -31.93
N TYR A 516 29.23 -14.59 -31.05
CA TYR A 516 29.18 -15.50 -29.89
C TYR A 516 28.20 -15.01 -28.82
N ALA A 517 28.12 -13.68 -28.58
CA ALA A 517 27.14 -13.12 -27.68
C ALA A 517 25.69 -13.46 -28.10
N GLU A 518 25.39 -13.32 -29.39
CA GLU A 518 24.08 -13.68 -29.97
C GLU A 518 23.81 -15.19 -29.89
N GLN A 519 24.84 -16.04 -30.03
CA GLN A 519 24.70 -17.49 -29.82
C GLN A 519 24.38 -17.83 -28.36
N VAL A 520 25.07 -17.20 -27.40
CA VAL A 520 24.80 -17.35 -25.96
C VAL A 520 23.37 -16.91 -25.64
N GLU A 521 22.94 -15.75 -26.15
CA GLU A 521 21.57 -15.26 -25.96
C GLU A 521 20.53 -16.25 -26.54
N ALA A 522 20.75 -16.77 -27.75
CA ALA A 522 19.86 -17.74 -28.36
C ALA A 522 19.76 -19.04 -27.56
N HIS A 523 20.89 -19.54 -27.06
CA HIS A 523 20.95 -20.73 -26.20
C HIS A 523 20.13 -20.53 -24.91
N LEU A 524 20.35 -19.41 -24.19
CA LEU A 524 19.66 -19.13 -22.93
C LEU A 524 18.17 -18.86 -23.14
N LYS A 525 17.78 -18.18 -24.23
CA LYS A 525 16.36 -18.02 -24.59
C LYS A 525 15.68 -19.35 -24.90
N ALA A 526 16.37 -20.28 -25.56
CA ALA A 526 15.83 -21.62 -25.81
C ALA A 526 15.59 -22.41 -24.52
N ALA A 527 16.34 -22.12 -23.45
CA ALA A 527 16.11 -22.63 -22.10
C ALA A 527 15.01 -21.89 -21.32
N GLY A 528 14.32 -20.91 -21.92
CA GLY A 528 13.23 -20.16 -21.30
C GLY A 528 13.65 -18.91 -20.52
N MET A 529 14.92 -18.51 -20.61
CA MET A 529 15.45 -17.36 -19.88
C MET A 529 15.21 -16.04 -20.64
N ARG A 530 15.02 -14.95 -19.91
CA ARG A 530 14.90 -13.59 -20.45
C ARG A 530 16.28 -12.94 -20.53
N VAL A 531 16.92 -13.08 -21.69
CA VAL A 531 18.30 -12.62 -21.93
C VAL A 531 18.34 -11.62 -23.09
N GLU A 532 19.25 -10.65 -23.01
CA GLU A 532 19.53 -9.67 -24.07
C GLU A 532 21.04 -9.64 -24.36
N SER A 533 21.45 -9.31 -25.59
CA SER A 533 22.85 -8.97 -25.89
C SER A 533 23.03 -7.48 -26.09
N ASP A 534 24.05 -6.89 -25.49
CA ASP A 534 24.43 -5.49 -25.71
C ASP A 534 25.58 -5.38 -26.73
N THR A 535 25.23 -5.47 -28.02
CA THR A 535 26.17 -5.39 -29.15
C THR A 535 26.44 -3.96 -29.62
N ARG A 536 25.90 -2.94 -28.94
CA ARG A 536 26.08 -1.51 -29.30
C ARG A 536 27.56 -1.13 -29.30
N ASP A 537 27.97 -0.22 -30.19
CA ASP A 537 29.35 0.30 -30.23
C ASP A 537 29.61 1.25 -29.05
N ARG A 538 29.94 0.66 -27.90
CA ARG A 538 30.27 1.35 -26.64
C ARG A 538 31.31 0.55 -25.88
N ASN A 539 32.13 1.24 -25.08
CA ASN A 539 33.08 0.60 -24.17
C ASN A 539 32.34 -0.37 -23.22
N MET A 540 32.85 -1.61 -23.10
CA MET A 540 32.37 -2.65 -22.19
C MET A 540 32.10 -2.16 -20.75
N ARG A 541 32.99 -1.34 -20.16
CA ARG A 541 32.80 -0.80 -18.81
C ARG A 541 31.55 0.09 -18.70
N ASN A 542 31.21 0.82 -19.76
CA ASN A 542 30.00 1.63 -19.79
C ASN A 542 28.75 0.74 -19.90
N LYS A 543 28.79 -0.33 -20.70
CA LYS A 543 27.72 -1.33 -20.78
C LYS A 543 27.47 -1.98 -19.42
N ILE A 544 28.53 -2.45 -18.76
CA ILE A 544 28.47 -3.01 -17.39
C ILE A 544 27.82 -2.00 -16.43
N LYS A 545 28.27 -0.74 -16.42
CA LYS A 545 27.72 0.30 -15.55
C LYS A 545 26.24 0.58 -15.83
N GLU A 546 25.82 0.56 -17.08
CA GLU A 546 24.42 0.76 -17.49
C GLU A 546 23.54 -0.38 -16.98
N HIS A 547 23.90 -1.63 -17.26
CA HIS A 547 23.11 -2.79 -16.83
C HIS A 547 23.10 -3.03 -15.32
N ARG A 548 24.18 -2.64 -14.62
CA ARG A 548 24.17 -2.58 -13.14
C ARG A 548 23.20 -1.54 -12.60
N LYS A 549 23.06 -0.38 -13.26
CA LYS A 549 22.05 0.61 -12.87
C LYS A 549 20.62 0.10 -13.09
N MET A 550 20.44 -0.77 -14.10
CA MET A 550 19.20 -1.48 -14.38
C MET A 550 18.98 -2.72 -13.50
N LEU A 551 19.91 -3.02 -12.57
CA LEU A 551 19.82 -4.11 -11.60
C LEU A 551 19.63 -5.51 -12.23
N VAL A 552 20.12 -5.72 -13.46
CA VAL A 552 20.10 -7.02 -14.15
C VAL A 552 20.90 -8.05 -13.33
N PRO A 553 20.31 -9.19 -12.92
CA PRO A 553 20.96 -10.13 -12.01
C PRO A 553 22.35 -10.60 -12.49
N TYR A 554 22.46 -10.98 -13.76
CA TYR A 554 23.71 -11.49 -14.34
C TYR A 554 24.21 -10.65 -15.53
N LEU A 555 25.50 -10.34 -15.52
CA LEU A 555 26.24 -9.73 -16.62
C LEU A 555 27.21 -10.78 -17.14
N LEU A 556 27.00 -11.25 -18.37
CA LEU A 556 27.77 -12.32 -19.00
C LEU A 556 28.79 -11.70 -19.96
N ILE A 557 30.04 -11.61 -19.55
CA ILE A 557 31.10 -10.99 -20.33
C ILE A 557 31.71 -12.05 -21.25
N VAL A 558 31.86 -11.73 -22.54
CA VAL A 558 32.42 -12.67 -23.53
C VAL A 558 33.58 -12.09 -24.33
N GLY A 559 34.71 -12.79 -24.28
CA GLY A 559 35.97 -12.50 -24.97
C GLY A 559 36.51 -13.68 -25.76
N ASP A 560 37.74 -13.53 -26.29
CA ASP A 560 38.43 -14.57 -27.06
C ASP A 560 38.48 -15.92 -26.31
N ARG A 561 38.84 -15.88 -25.02
CA ARG A 561 38.91 -17.09 -24.17
C ARG A 561 37.56 -17.76 -24.00
N ASP A 562 36.51 -16.97 -23.78
CA ASP A 562 35.16 -17.49 -23.58
C ASP A 562 34.65 -18.19 -24.84
N ILE A 563 35.00 -17.67 -26.03
CA ILE A 563 34.68 -18.27 -27.33
C ILE A 563 35.44 -19.59 -27.54
N GLU A 564 36.75 -19.61 -27.26
CA GLU A 564 37.59 -20.80 -27.39
C GLU A 564 37.13 -21.95 -26.47
N ASP A 565 36.75 -21.62 -25.24
CA ASP A 565 36.41 -22.60 -24.20
C ASP A 565 34.90 -22.92 -24.14
N GLY A 566 34.04 -22.22 -24.89
CA GLY A 566 32.58 -22.39 -24.82
C GLY A 566 31.99 -21.98 -23.47
N THR A 567 32.53 -20.91 -22.87
CA THR A 567 32.19 -20.43 -21.53
C THR A 567 31.56 -19.03 -21.57
N VAL A 568 31.13 -18.56 -20.40
CA VAL A 568 30.73 -17.18 -20.14
C VAL A 568 31.36 -16.71 -18.82
N SER A 569 31.94 -15.51 -18.81
CA SER A 569 32.45 -14.89 -17.59
C SER A 569 31.32 -14.19 -16.84
N VAL A 570 30.94 -14.72 -15.67
CA VAL A 570 29.72 -14.33 -14.96
C VAL A 570 30.01 -13.31 -13.88
N ARG A 571 29.35 -12.17 -13.98
CA ARG A 571 29.38 -11.12 -12.96
C ARG A 571 27.99 -10.80 -12.45
N LEU A 572 27.84 -10.67 -11.13
CA LEU A 572 26.56 -10.33 -10.50
C LEU A 572 26.31 -8.81 -10.52
N ARG A 573 25.05 -8.40 -10.35
CA ARG A 573 24.69 -6.98 -10.14
C ARG A 573 25.43 -6.32 -8.97
N THR A 574 25.80 -7.12 -7.95
CA THR A 574 26.59 -6.73 -6.76
C THR A 574 28.05 -6.41 -7.08
N ASP A 575 28.50 -6.63 -8.32
CA ASP A 575 29.88 -6.56 -8.81
C ASP A 575 30.77 -7.77 -8.50
N GLU A 576 30.24 -8.74 -7.76
CA GLU A 576 30.92 -10.01 -7.49
C GLU A 576 31.19 -10.76 -8.81
N ASP A 577 32.41 -11.24 -8.94
CA ASP A 577 32.91 -11.95 -10.12
C ASP A 577 32.98 -13.44 -9.80
N LEU A 578 32.12 -14.23 -10.45
CA LEU A 578 32.08 -15.68 -10.30
C LEU A 578 33.06 -16.38 -11.26
N GLY A 579 33.73 -15.62 -12.14
CA GLY A 579 34.66 -16.13 -13.12
C GLY A 579 33.98 -16.78 -14.34
N ALA A 580 34.80 -17.40 -15.18
CA ALA A 580 34.34 -18.14 -16.34
C ALA A 580 33.69 -19.47 -15.93
N MET A 581 32.52 -19.76 -16.50
CA MET A 581 31.86 -21.06 -16.36
C MET A 581 31.33 -21.55 -17.71
N PRO A 582 31.29 -22.87 -17.94
CA PRO A 582 30.63 -23.46 -19.10
C PRO A 582 29.20 -22.94 -19.27
N LEU A 583 28.81 -22.63 -20.51
CA LEU A 583 27.48 -22.09 -20.80
C LEU A 583 26.34 -23.00 -20.30
N ASP A 584 26.49 -24.31 -20.48
CA ASP A 584 25.51 -25.29 -20.01
C ASP A 584 25.41 -25.32 -18.47
N GLN A 585 26.53 -25.14 -17.77
CA GLN A 585 26.55 -25.07 -16.30
C GLN A 585 25.83 -23.82 -15.80
N PHE A 586 26.07 -22.66 -16.43
CA PHE A 586 25.34 -21.43 -16.12
C PHE A 586 23.84 -21.60 -16.36
N THR A 587 23.47 -22.17 -17.50
CA THR A 587 22.07 -22.43 -17.88
C THR A 587 21.36 -23.31 -16.86
N GLN A 588 22.00 -24.39 -16.42
CA GLN A 588 21.44 -25.28 -15.41
C GLN A 588 21.27 -24.57 -14.06
N MET A 589 22.31 -23.89 -13.58
CA MET A 589 22.28 -23.17 -12.29
C MET A 589 21.12 -22.17 -12.24
N VAL A 590 20.97 -21.37 -13.29
CA VAL A 590 19.97 -20.31 -13.31
C VAL A 590 18.57 -20.89 -13.56
N GLY A 591 18.46 -21.93 -14.39
CA GLY A 591 17.23 -22.68 -14.58
C GLY A 591 16.69 -23.25 -13.28
N ASP A 592 17.56 -23.80 -12.43
CA ASP A 592 17.19 -24.33 -11.11
C ASP A 592 16.69 -23.23 -10.17
N LEU A 593 17.39 -22.10 -10.11
CA LEU A 593 16.95 -20.93 -9.32
C LEU A 593 15.58 -20.41 -9.79
N ILE A 594 15.33 -20.38 -11.10
CA ILE A 594 14.06 -19.96 -11.69
C ILE A 594 12.94 -20.93 -11.33
N ASN A 595 13.15 -22.23 -11.52
CA ASN A 595 12.14 -23.26 -11.28
C ASN A 595 11.78 -23.38 -9.80
N GLN A 596 12.75 -23.17 -8.91
CA GLN A 596 12.54 -23.15 -7.46
C GLN A 596 11.96 -21.84 -6.95
N HIS A 597 11.77 -20.84 -7.81
CA HIS A 597 11.35 -19.49 -7.43
C HIS A 597 12.25 -18.90 -6.33
N SER A 598 13.55 -19.20 -6.38
CA SER A 598 14.50 -18.87 -5.32
C SER A 598 14.64 -17.35 -5.14
N MET A 599 14.80 -16.93 -3.88
CA MET A 599 15.17 -15.56 -3.53
C MET A 599 16.67 -15.29 -3.68
N ASP A 600 17.48 -16.34 -3.80
CA ASP A 600 18.92 -16.23 -4.00
C ASP A 600 19.27 -15.99 -5.48
N ILE A 601 20.40 -15.32 -5.70
CA ILE A 601 20.98 -15.09 -7.04
C ILE A 601 22.18 -16.02 -7.34
N VAL A 602 22.60 -16.83 -6.37
CA VAL A 602 23.59 -17.89 -6.53
C VAL A 602 23.13 -19.06 -5.67
N LEU A 603 23.33 -20.29 -6.11
CA LEU A 603 23.09 -21.45 -5.25
C LEU A 603 24.07 -21.41 -4.07
N SER A 604 23.56 -21.23 -2.85
CA SER A 604 24.34 -21.41 -1.63
C SER A 604 24.88 -22.86 -1.60
N PRO A 605 26.18 -23.09 -1.31
CA PRO A 605 26.75 -24.45 -1.24
C PRO A 605 26.15 -25.35 -0.15
N GLU A 606 25.20 -24.87 0.66
CA GLU A 606 24.73 -25.52 1.89
C GLU A 606 23.27 -26.05 1.83
N ALA A 607 22.59 -26.04 0.69
CA ALA A 607 21.24 -26.60 0.57
C ALA A 607 21.21 -28.10 0.16
N GLY A 608 22.18 -28.87 0.65
CA GLY A 608 22.29 -30.30 0.39
C GLY A 608 22.83 -31.04 1.60
N ASP A 609 21.97 -31.24 2.60
CA ASP A 609 22.05 -32.35 3.57
C ASP A 609 20.63 -32.71 4.08
#